data_AF-A0A955XHH5-F1
#
_entry.id   AF-A0A955XHH5-F1
#
_cell.length_a   1.000
_cell.length_b   1.000
_cell.length_c   1.000
_cell.angle_alpha   90.00
_cell.angle_beta   90.00
_cell.angle_gamma   90.00
#
_symmetry.space_group_name_H-M   'P 1'
#
loop_
_entity.id
_entity.type
_entity.pdbx_description
1 polymer ?
#
loop_
_entity_poly.entity_id
_entity_poly.type
_entity_poly.pdbx_seq_one_letter_code
_entity_poly.pdbx_strand_id
1 'polypeptide(L)'
;MKKITALSLLLLMLGVGCSDEGAGIDTGVETPDAGTEPVDSGVAPRPDAGSTVVLPVPSLSNVSPRTGPEGGGTRVTLRGVNFFDPAQVYFGDAPATSVVVLDEVSIAATAPAGPVGPVTVKVLTAGGEAELQDGFTYHKELRLDAVSPARVPEEGGVQVTLTGKGYDADTLVYFDRVPMRGVVVVDETTITGSVPALPPGRPEVRLVNREAEVRRSDLLVVFATPEIAAVAPGYGPITGGARQELSGQGLTDATRVAVGGVTAAGLEPFSDDRVGFEAPALAEGAHDVVVENGDAQDTLPGGYIAYDPNDNTLALLGATPNRASTEGGDELVVVGRGFGVDAQVAVGGVRATVVSITANALVIVVPAGLPVGPTDVEVITNAQTV
;
A
#
# COMPACT_ATOMS: atom_id res chain seq x y z
N MET A 1 -22.35 25.44 25.32
CA MET A 1 -23.74 25.79 25.71
C MET A 1 -24.61 24.59 25.29
N LYS A 2 -25.01 23.72 26.24
CA LYS A 2 -26.37 23.63 26.88
C LYS A 2 -27.45 23.22 25.85
N LYS A 3 -28.26 22.15 25.95
CA LYS A 3 -28.84 21.31 27.05
C LYS A 3 -29.25 19.94 26.45
N ILE A 4 -29.09 18.76 27.06
CA ILE A 4 -29.77 18.13 28.22
C ILE A 4 -31.29 18.06 28.08
N THR A 5 -31.89 16.84 28.09
CA THR A 5 -33.00 16.44 28.98
C THR A 5 -33.07 14.91 29.09
N ALA A 6 -33.17 14.43 30.33
CA ALA A 6 -33.30 13.05 30.79
C ALA A 6 -34.68 12.82 31.43
N LEU A 7 -35.12 11.56 31.56
CA LEU A 7 -36.14 11.10 32.53
C LEU A 7 -36.01 9.56 32.65
N SER A 8 -35.37 8.96 33.65
CA SER A 8 -35.74 8.74 35.08
C SER A 8 -37.01 7.86 35.23
N LEU A 9 -36.90 6.55 35.50
CA LEU A 9 -36.70 5.85 36.81
C LEU A 9 -37.96 5.84 37.70
N LEU A 10 -38.52 4.67 38.03
CA LEU A 10 -38.76 4.25 39.42
C LEU A 10 -39.18 2.76 39.57
N LEU A 11 -38.65 2.17 40.63
CA LEU A 11 -38.73 0.82 41.20
C LEU A 11 -39.60 0.88 42.47
N LEU A 12 -40.41 -0.14 42.83
CA LEU A 12 -40.47 -0.77 44.19
C LEU A 12 -41.72 -1.63 44.48
N MET A 13 -41.43 -2.76 45.13
CA MET A 13 -42.04 -3.41 46.32
C MET A 13 -43.16 -4.45 46.24
N LEU A 14 -42.86 -5.51 47.01
CA LEU A 14 -43.63 -6.64 47.52
C LEU A 14 -44.82 -6.22 48.40
N GLY A 15 -45.77 -7.14 48.57
CA GLY A 15 -46.71 -7.14 49.70
C GLY A 15 -47.58 -8.41 49.74
N VAL A 16 -47.39 -9.19 50.81
CA VAL A 16 -48.06 -10.46 51.18
C VAL A 16 -49.47 -10.21 51.74
N GLY A 17 -50.38 -11.18 51.62
CA GLY A 17 -51.62 -11.24 52.40
C GLY A 17 -52.31 -12.62 52.38
N CYS A 18 -52.14 -13.37 53.48
CA CYS A 18 -52.96 -14.53 53.86
C CYS A 18 -54.42 -14.14 54.14
N SER A 19 -55.35 -15.10 54.04
CA SER A 19 -56.25 -15.45 55.16
C SER A 19 -56.96 -16.79 54.94
N ASP A 20 -57.16 -17.47 56.06
CA ASP A 20 -57.49 -18.87 56.32
C ASP A 20 -58.96 -19.02 56.80
N GLU A 21 -59.34 -20.25 57.17
CA GLU A 21 -60.54 -20.69 57.92
C GLU A 21 -61.86 -20.91 57.12
N GLY A 22 -62.63 -22.00 57.26
CA GLY A 22 -62.60 -23.18 58.14
C GLY A 22 -64.03 -23.72 58.39
N ALA A 23 -64.20 -25.06 58.41
CA ALA A 23 -65.35 -25.88 58.88
C ALA A 23 -66.70 -25.78 58.12
N GLY A 24 -67.45 -26.83 57.77
CA GLY A 24 -67.46 -28.26 58.11
C GLY A 24 -68.83 -28.64 58.69
N ILE A 25 -69.66 -29.46 57.99
CA ILE A 25 -70.53 -30.49 58.60
C ILE A 25 -71.13 -31.47 57.56
N ASP A 26 -71.02 -32.73 57.96
CA ASP A 26 -71.54 -34.01 57.46
C ASP A 26 -73.06 -34.16 57.67
N THR A 27 -73.73 -34.96 56.83
CA THR A 27 -74.65 -36.05 57.24
C THR A 27 -75.37 -36.64 56.02
N GLY A 28 -75.11 -37.93 55.75
CA GLY A 28 -75.86 -38.70 54.76
C GLY A 28 -75.36 -40.13 54.59
N VAL A 29 -75.43 -40.91 55.67
CA VAL A 29 -75.23 -42.37 55.67
C VAL A 29 -76.46 -43.05 55.04
N GLU A 30 -76.23 -43.97 54.09
CA GLU A 30 -76.76 -45.36 54.09
C GLU A 30 -76.29 -46.14 52.83
N THR A 31 -75.60 -47.25 53.06
CA THR A 31 -75.41 -48.43 52.18
C THR A 31 -76.07 -49.62 52.92
N PRO A 32 -76.39 -50.83 52.36
CA PRO A 32 -75.70 -51.60 51.29
C PRO A 32 -76.70 -52.33 50.33
N ASP A 33 -76.32 -53.06 49.27
CA ASP A 33 -75.81 -54.45 49.32
C ASP A 33 -75.43 -55.03 47.93
N ALA A 34 -74.43 -55.91 48.03
CA ALA A 34 -73.74 -56.91 47.21
C ALA A 34 -74.03 -57.19 45.72
N GLY A 35 -72.93 -57.51 45.02
CA GLY A 35 -72.96 -58.32 43.80
C GLY A 35 -71.61 -58.58 43.09
N THR A 36 -70.68 -59.28 43.77
CA THR A 36 -69.70 -60.27 43.21
C THR A 36 -68.63 -59.85 42.16
N GLU A 37 -67.35 -59.94 42.56
CA GLU A 37 -66.16 -59.99 41.69
C GLU A 37 -65.98 -61.39 41.05
N PRO A 38 -65.25 -61.50 39.91
CA PRO A 38 -63.92 -62.09 40.06
C PRO A 38 -62.81 -61.34 39.31
N VAL A 39 -61.69 -61.27 40.01
CA VAL A 39 -60.34 -60.89 39.59
C VAL A 39 -59.89 -61.79 38.42
N ASP A 40 -59.57 -61.21 37.25
CA ASP A 40 -58.77 -61.88 36.22
C ASP A 40 -57.50 -61.07 35.93
N SER A 41 -56.43 -61.84 35.77
CA SER A 41 -55.04 -61.52 35.94
C SER A 41 -54.48 -60.89 34.67
N GLY A 42 -53.58 -59.92 34.85
CA GLY A 42 -53.04 -59.13 33.76
C GLY A 42 -52.37 -59.93 32.63
N VAL A 43 -52.66 -59.49 31.41
CA VAL A 43 -51.67 -59.35 30.35
C VAL A 43 -51.89 -57.96 29.74
N ALA A 44 -51.11 -56.97 30.15
CA ALA A 44 -50.93 -55.76 29.36
C ALA A 44 -50.37 -56.18 27.99
N PRO A 45 -50.81 -55.60 26.86
CA PRO A 45 -50.11 -55.81 25.61
C PRO A 45 -48.64 -55.40 25.83
N ARG A 46 -47.75 -56.36 25.63
CA ARG A 46 -46.31 -56.11 25.55
C ARG A 46 -46.12 -54.93 24.59
N PRO A 47 -45.40 -53.86 24.95
CA PRO A 47 -44.98 -52.89 23.95
C PRO A 47 -44.16 -53.67 22.93
N ASP A 48 -44.65 -53.73 21.69
CA ASP A 48 -43.96 -54.40 20.60
C ASP A 48 -42.53 -53.87 20.56
N ALA A 49 -41.60 -54.78 20.76
CA ALA A 49 -40.19 -54.52 20.65
C ALA A 49 -39.89 -54.07 19.22
N GLY A 50 -39.43 -52.82 19.08
CA GLY A 50 -38.59 -52.39 17.98
C GLY A 50 -39.27 -52.33 16.61
N SER A 51 -40.01 -51.24 16.36
CA SER A 51 -40.06 -50.72 14.99
C SER A 51 -38.65 -50.24 14.65
N THR A 52 -37.89 -51.06 13.93
CA THR A 52 -36.61 -50.65 13.35
C THR A 52 -36.93 -49.64 12.25
N VAL A 53 -36.79 -48.36 12.56
CA VAL A 53 -36.84 -47.29 11.55
C VAL A 53 -35.60 -47.46 10.68
N VAL A 54 -35.76 -48.05 9.50
CA VAL A 54 -34.71 -48.10 8.48
C VAL A 54 -34.69 -46.74 7.79
N LEU A 55 -33.69 -45.91 8.12
CA LEU A 55 -33.49 -44.64 7.45
C LEU A 55 -32.85 -44.88 6.07
N PRO A 56 -33.26 -44.13 5.03
CA PRO A 56 -32.68 -44.27 3.70
C PRO A 56 -31.22 -43.79 3.70
N VAL A 57 -30.39 -44.48 2.90
CA VAL A 57 -28.97 -44.13 2.74
C VAL A 57 -28.85 -42.75 2.08
N PRO A 58 -27.99 -41.85 2.58
CA PRO A 58 -27.75 -40.56 1.94
C PRO A 58 -27.08 -40.71 0.59
N SER A 59 -27.21 -39.70 -0.26
CA SER A 59 -26.34 -39.54 -1.43
C SER A 59 -25.84 -38.11 -1.52
N LEU A 60 -24.58 -37.93 -1.92
CA LEU A 60 -23.95 -36.64 -2.11
C LEU A 60 -23.72 -36.44 -3.61
N SER A 61 -24.27 -35.36 -4.16
CA SER A 61 -24.25 -35.08 -5.60
C SER A 61 -23.34 -33.90 -5.96
N ASN A 62 -23.18 -32.93 -5.07
CA ASN A 62 -22.40 -31.73 -5.34
C ASN A 62 -21.89 -31.05 -4.05
N VAL A 63 -20.75 -30.39 -4.18
CA VAL A 63 -20.17 -29.49 -3.17
C VAL A 63 -19.87 -28.17 -3.88
N SER A 64 -20.35 -27.05 -3.30
CA SER A 64 -20.16 -25.72 -3.88
C SER A 64 -19.80 -24.69 -2.81
N PRO A 65 -18.70 -23.93 -2.95
CA PRO A 65 -17.66 -24.09 -3.98
C PRO A 65 -16.89 -25.41 -3.83
N ARG A 66 -16.27 -25.88 -4.92
CA ARG A 66 -15.49 -27.12 -4.96
C ARG A 66 -13.99 -26.93 -4.71
N THR A 67 -13.54 -25.70 -4.47
CA THR A 67 -12.12 -25.39 -4.19
C THR A 67 -11.98 -24.46 -3.00
N GLY A 68 -10.82 -24.49 -2.34
CA GLY A 68 -10.48 -23.60 -1.23
C GLY A 68 -9.02 -23.70 -0.80
N PRO A 69 -8.54 -22.78 0.06
CA PRO A 69 -7.15 -22.77 0.51
C PRO A 69 -6.87 -23.94 1.47
N GLU A 70 -5.65 -24.45 1.46
CA GLU A 70 -5.16 -25.54 2.35
C GLU A 70 -5.32 -25.23 3.85
N GLY A 71 -5.36 -23.94 4.24
CA GLY A 71 -5.64 -23.49 5.60
C GLY A 71 -7.09 -23.66 6.05
N GLY A 72 -8.01 -24.02 5.14
CA GLY A 72 -9.44 -24.19 5.42
C GLY A 72 -10.21 -22.88 5.53
N GLY A 73 -11.43 -22.98 6.06
CA GLY A 73 -12.33 -21.83 6.26
C GLY A 73 -13.32 -21.57 5.12
N THR A 74 -13.25 -22.33 4.03
CA THR A 74 -14.21 -22.22 2.93
C THR A 74 -15.59 -22.71 3.37
N ARG A 75 -16.58 -21.81 3.34
CA ARG A 75 -17.98 -22.17 3.54
C ARG A 75 -18.51 -22.85 2.28
N VAL A 76 -18.96 -24.09 2.43
CA VAL A 76 -19.52 -24.89 1.34
C VAL A 76 -20.98 -25.23 1.60
N THR A 77 -21.71 -25.45 0.51
CA THR A 77 -23.02 -26.08 0.49
C THR A 77 -22.90 -27.43 -0.20
N LEU A 78 -23.25 -28.49 0.52
CA LEU A 78 -23.34 -29.84 0.02
C LEU A 78 -24.77 -30.10 -0.43
N ARG A 79 -24.96 -30.64 -1.63
CA ARG A 79 -26.28 -31.02 -2.18
C ARG A 79 -26.38 -32.52 -2.37
N GLY A 80 -27.53 -33.07 -2.02
CA GLY A 80 -27.77 -34.52 -2.06
C GLY A 80 -29.21 -34.88 -1.80
N VAL A 81 -29.43 -36.07 -1.25
CA VAL A 81 -30.73 -36.51 -0.73
C VAL A 81 -30.55 -37.30 0.56
N ASN A 82 -31.62 -37.38 1.36
CA ASN A 82 -31.70 -38.11 2.63
C ASN A 82 -30.71 -37.61 3.68
N PHE A 83 -30.49 -36.29 3.75
CA PHE A 83 -29.70 -35.67 4.80
C PHE A 83 -30.56 -35.48 6.07
N PHE A 84 -30.23 -36.24 7.11
CA PHE A 84 -30.92 -36.16 8.40
C PHE A 84 -30.00 -35.57 9.46
N ASP A 85 -30.57 -34.78 10.36
CA ASP A 85 -29.88 -34.23 11.53
C ASP A 85 -29.87 -35.27 12.68
N PRO A 86 -28.73 -35.51 13.35
CA PRO A 86 -27.42 -34.91 13.14
C PRO A 86 -26.65 -35.53 11.95
N ALA A 87 -25.92 -34.70 11.22
CA ALA A 87 -24.98 -35.12 10.18
C ALA A 87 -23.54 -34.73 10.54
N GLN A 88 -22.57 -35.58 10.15
CA GLN A 88 -21.15 -35.28 10.20
C GLN A 88 -20.61 -35.19 8.77
N VAL A 89 -19.77 -34.19 8.51
CA VAL A 89 -19.15 -33.99 7.19
C VAL A 89 -17.63 -34.07 7.35
N TYR A 90 -16.97 -34.77 6.43
CA TYR A 90 -15.53 -34.90 6.37
C TYR A 90 -14.99 -34.50 5.01
N PHE A 91 -13.80 -33.90 5.01
CA PHE A 91 -13.02 -33.59 3.82
C PHE A 91 -11.73 -34.40 3.89
N GLY A 92 -11.65 -35.50 3.13
CA GLY A 92 -10.69 -36.56 3.38
C GLY A 92 -10.92 -37.15 4.77
N ASP A 93 -9.89 -37.12 5.61
CA ASP A 93 -9.95 -37.61 7.00
C ASP A 93 -10.29 -36.50 8.02
N ALA A 94 -10.35 -35.24 7.59
CA ALA A 94 -10.55 -34.10 8.48
C ALA A 94 -12.04 -33.76 8.66
N PRO A 95 -12.56 -33.64 9.90
CA PRO A 95 -13.94 -33.26 10.14
C PRO A 95 -14.18 -31.79 9.81
N ALA A 96 -15.30 -31.52 9.14
CA ALA A 96 -15.76 -30.17 8.85
C ALA A 96 -16.21 -29.44 10.12
N THR A 97 -16.17 -28.12 10.08
CA THR A 97 -16.66 -27.25 11.17
C THR A 97 -17.97 -26.57 10.77
N SER A 98 -18.74 -26.10 11.76
CA SER A 98 -20.01 -25.41 11.52
C SER A 98 -20.97 -26.17 10.60
N VAL A 99 -21.09 -27.48 10.82
CA VAL A 99 -22.02 -28.34 10.06
C VAL A 99 -23.45 -28.04 10.51
N VAL A 100 -24.29 -27.64 9.56
CA VAL A 100 -25.71 -27.36 9.77
C VAL A 100 -26.49 -28.02 8.64
N VAL A 101 -27.33 -28.99 8.99
CA VAL A 101 -28.29 -29.58 8.05
C VAL A 101 -29.39 -28.53 7.83
N LEU A 102 -29.54 -28.06 6.59
CA LEU A 102 -30.55 -27.06 6.24
C LEU A 102 -31.89 -27.72 5.93
N ASP A 103 -31.84 -28.80 5.16
CA ASP A 103 -32.96 -29.62 4.74
C ASP A 103 -32.46 -31.01 4.29
N GLU A 104 -33.38 -31.89 3.88
CA GLU A 104 -33.05 -33.26 3.45
C GLU A 104 -32.18 -33.35 2.20
N VAL A 105 -31.94 -32.22 1.51
CA VAL A 105 -31.15 -32.14 0.28
C VAL A 105 -29.94 -31.23 0.38
N SER A 106 -29.74 -30.52 1.49
CA SER A 106 -28.70 -29.49 1.65
C SER A 106 -28.06 -29.47 3.04
N ILE A 107 -26.73 -29.45 3.08
CA ILE A 107 -25.94 -29.22 4.30
C ILE A 107 -25.00 -28.03 4.08
N ALA A 108 -24.98 -27.09 5.02
CA ALA A 108 -23.94 -26.08 5.10
C ALA A 108 -22.80 -26.59 6.00
N ALA A 109 -21.55 -26.45 5.55
CA ALA A 109 -20.38 -26.82 6.33
C ALA A 109 -19.21 -25.90 6.00
N THR A 110 -18.21 -25.84 6.89
CA THR A 110 -16.96 -25.14 6.64
C THR A 110 -15.83 -26.15 6.51
N ALA A 111 -15.15 -26.12 5.35
CA ALA A 111 -14.02 -27.00 5.06
C ALA A 111 -12.89 -26.74 6.08
N PRO A 112 -12.33 -27.79 6.70
CA PRO A 112 -11.19 -27.67 7.61
C PRO A 112 -9.89 -27.41 6.84
N ALA A 113 -8.78 -27.27 7.55
CA ALA A 113 -7.46 -27.33 6.92
C ALA A 113 -7.22 -28.74 6.36
N GLY A 114 -6.58 -28.84 5.20
CA GLY A 114 -6.38 -30.10 4.48
C GLY A 114 -5.19 -30.07 3.52
N PRO A 115 -4.74 -31.25 3.04
CA PRO A 115 -3.61 -31.33 2.11
C PRO A 115 -3.99 -30.80 0.73
N VAL A 116 -3.04 -30.13 0.06
CA VAL A 116 -3.19 -29.65 -1.33
C VAL A 116 -3.53 -30.81 -2.27
N GLY A 117 -4.50 -30.56 -3.15
CA GLY A 117 -5.01 -31.55 -4.10
C GLY A 117 -6.48 -31.92 -3.85
N PRO A 118 -7.02 -32.84 -4.67
CA PRO A 118 -8.40 -33.28 -4.53
C PRO A 118 -8.57 -34.18 -3.30
N VAL A 119 -9.71 -34.04 -2.62
CA VAL A 119 -10.12 -34.85 -1.49
C VAL A 119 -11.56 -35.34 -1.67
N THR A 120 -11.82 -36.55 -1.19
CA THR A 120 -13.17 -37.10 -1.10
C THR A 120 -13.94 -36.37 -0.01
N VAL A 121 -15.17 -35.94 -0.30
CA VAL A 121 -16.07 -35.38 0.71
C VAL A 121 -17.03 -36.46 1.16
N LYS A 122 -17.16 -36.65 2.48
CA LYS A 122 -18.00 -37.68 3.08
C LYS A 122 -19.07 -37.05 3.96
N VAL A 123 -20.29 -37.57 3.90
CA VAL A 123 -21.40 -37.21 4.76
C VAL A 123 -21.88 -38.45 5.47
N LEU A 124 -21.82 -38.44 6.80
CA LEU A 124 -22.33 -39.48 7.66
C LEU A 124 -23.62 -39.02 8.33
N THR A 125 -24.69 -39.78 8.13
CA THR A 125 -25.99 -39.58 8.76
C THR A 125 -26.40 -40.85 9.50
N ALA A 126 -27.50 -40.79 10.26
CA ALA A 126 -28.07 -41.99 10.87
C ALA A 126 -28.53 -43.06 9.85
N GLY A 127 -28.77 -42.69 8.59
CA GLY A 127 -29.14 -43.62 7.50
C GLY A 127 -27.97 -44.26 6.77
N GLY A 128 -26.73 -43.82 7.03
CA GLY A 128 -25.53 -44.35 6.40
C GLY A 128 -24.56 -43.26 5.93
N GLU A 129 -23.65 -43.64 5.04
CA GLU A 129 -22.57 -42.80 4.52
C GLU A 129 -22.78 -42.50 3.03
N ALA A 130 -22.50 -41.27 2.64
CA ALA A 130 -22.41 -40.84 1.24
C ALA A 130 -21.03 -40.22 0.99
N GLU A 131 -20.42 -40.56 -0.14
CA GLU A 131 -19.13 -40.01 -0.54
C GLU A 131 -19.21 -39.38 -1.92
N LEU A 132 -18.44 -38.30 -2.10
CA LEU A 132 -18.16 -37.71 -3.40
C LEU A 132 -16.64 -37.68 -3.59
N GLN A 133 -16.14 -38.61 -4.41
CA GLN A 133 -14.72 -38.66 -4.79
C GLN A 133 -14.32 -37.37 -5.50
N ASP A 134 -13.15 -36.84 -5.15
CA ASP A 134 -12.65 -35.54 -5.63
C ASP A 134 -13.67 -34.39 -5.49
N GLY A 135 -14.55 -34.49 -4.49
CA GLY A 135 -15.65 -33.55 -4.26
C GLY A 135 -15.19 -32.15 -3.88
N PHE A 136 -13.96 -32.01 -3.37
CA PHE A 136 -13.34 -30.73 -3.05
C PHE A 136 -11.84 -30.75 -3.38
N THR A 137 -11.26 -29.62 -3.77
CA THR A 137 -9.82 -29.50 -4.06
C THR A 137 -9.20 -28.37 -3.27
N TYR A 138 -8.19 -28.69 -2.45
CA TYR A 138 -7.40 -27.68 -1.75
C TYR A 138 -6.31 -27.13 -2.66
N HIS A 139 -6.19 -25.79 -2.72
CA HIS A 139 -5.10 -25.09 -3.38
C HIS A 139 -4.23 -24.36 -2.35
N LYS A 140 -3.02 -23.99 -2.76
CA LYS A 140 -2.12 -23.21 -1.91
C LYS A 140 -2.65 -21.79 -1.75
N GLU A 141 -2.52 -21.25 -0.55
CA GLU A 141 -2.85 -19.84 -0.33
C GLU A 141 -1.84 -18.96 -1.06
N LEU A 142 -2.34 -18.15 -2.01
CA LEU A 142 -1.51 -17.18 -2.71
C LEU A 142 -1.20 -16.01 -1.78
N ARG A 143 0.08 -15.70 -1.61
CA ARG A 143 0.53 -14.60 -0.74
C ARG A 143 1.74 -13.91 -1.34
N LEU A 144 1.74 -12.58 -1.26
CA LEU A 144 2.88 -11.74 -1.59
C LEU A 144 3.40 -11.08 -0.30
N ASP A 145 4.66 -11.34 0.03
CA ASP A 145 5.31 -10.84 1.25
C ASP A 145 6.20 -9.64 0.98
N ALA A 146 7.08 -9.72 -0.03
CA ALA A 146 8.01 -8.64 -0.35
C ALA A 146 8.38 -8.56 -1.84
N VAL A 147 8.89 -7.39 -2.23
CA VAL A 147 9.55 -7.14 -3.53
C VAL A 147 10.94 -6.59 -3.24
N SER A 148 11.97 -7.15 -3.88
CA SER A 148 13.37 -6.75 -3.70
C SER A 148 14.09 -6.60 -5.04
N PRO A 149 14.71 -5.45 -5.35
CA PRO A 149 14.71 -4.22 -4.55
C PRO A 149 13.30 -3.61 -4.39
N ALA A 150 13.06 -2.96 -3.25
CA ALA A 150 11.78 -2.31 -2.94
C ALA A 150 11.68 -0.86 -3.51
N ARG A 151 12.73 -0.41 -4.20
CA ARG A 151 12.79 0.89 -4.88
C ARG A 151 13.35 0.68 -6.29
N VAL A 152 12.70 1.27 -7.28
CA VAL A 152 13.10 1.17 -8.70
C VAL A 152 12.85 2.51 -9.41
N PRO A 153 13.60 2.83 -10.48
CA PRO A 153 13.42 4.05 -11.22
C PRO A 153 12.24 3.94 -12.21
N GLU A 154 11.66 5.07 -12.62
CA GLU A 154 10.46 5.14 -13.46
C GLU A 154 10.63 4.56 -14.88
N GLU A 155 11.86 4.51 -15.40
CA GLU A 155 12.19 3.88 -16.68
C GLU A 155 12.00 2.35 -16.64
N GLY A 156 11.94 1.77 -15.43
CA GLY A 156 11.82 0.33 -15.21
C GLY A 156 13.05 -0.44 -15.66
N GLY A 157 12.86 -1.69 -16.10
CA GLY A 157 13.92 -2.59 -16.55
C GLY A 157 14.73 -3.25 -15.42
N VAL A 158 14.55 -2.81 -14.17
CA VAL A 158 15.22 -3.39 -13.00
C VAL A 158 14.69 -4.79 -12.72
N GLN A 159 15.60 -5.73 -12.53
CA GLN A 159 15.27 -7.09 -12.09
C GLN A 159 14.88 -7.08 -10.62
N VAL A 160 13.70 -7.58 -10.32
CA VAL A 160 13.17 -7.74 -8.96
C VAL A 160 12.90 -9.21 -8.65
N THR A 161 13.02 -9.53 -7.37
CA THR A 161 12.62 -10.79 -6.75
C THR A 161 11.40 -10.53 -5.88
N LEU A 162 10.32 -11.25 -6.14
CA LEU A 162 9.12 -11.26 -5.31
C LEU A 162 9.17 -12.51 -4.43
N THR A 163 8.96 -12.32 -3.13
CA THR A 163 8.90 -13.43 -2.17
C THR A 163 7.51 -13.54 -1.56
N GLY A 164 7.09 -14.78 -1.28
CA GLY A 164 5.79 -15.07 -0.69
C GLY A 164 5.49 -16.57 -0.65
N LYS A 165 4.25 -16.93 -0.98
CA LYS A 165 3.78 -18.33 -0.97
C LYS A 165 2.72 -18.58 -2.05
N GLY A 166 2.58 -19.86 -2.40
CA GLY A 166 1.52 -20.35 -3.28
C GLY A 166 1.72 -19.98 -4.74
N TYR A 167 2.96 -19.71 -5.15
CA TYR A 167 3.28 -19.45 -6.54
C TYR A 167 3.28 -20.74 -7.35
N ASP A 168 2.76 -20.66 -8.55
CA ASP A 168 2.65 -21.76 -9.51
C ASP A 168 3.05 -21.26 -10.91
N ALA A 169 3.15 -22.17 -11.88
CA ALA A 169 3.58 -21.84 -13.24
C ALA A 169 2.65 -20.83 -13.97
N ASP A 170 1.41 -20.67 -13.49
CA ASP A 170 0.40 -19.78 -14.07
C ASP A 170 0.29 -18.45 -13.30
N THR A 171 1.13 -18.22 -12.30
CA THR A 171 1.11 -17.00 -11.49
C THR A 171 1.61 -15.82 -12.32
N LEU A 172 0.71 -14.88 -12.60
CA LEU A 172 0.98 -13.64 -13.31
C LEU A 172 1.21 -12.50 -12.32
N VAL A 173 2.19 -11.66 -12.61
CA VAL A 173 2.50 -10.46 -11.82
C VAL A 173 2.21 -9.21 -12.65
N TYR A 174 1.50 -8.27 -12.06
CA TYR A 174 1.24 -6.95 -12.61
C TYR A 174 1.72 -5.88 -11.64
N PHE A 175 2.23 -4.79 -12.19
CA PHE A 175 2.44 -3.52 -11.49
C PHE A 175 1.40 -2.53 -12.02
N ASP A 176 0.49 -2.12 -11.16
CA ASP A 176 -0.80 -1.53 -11.51
C ASP A 176 -1.54 -2.36 -12.57
N ARG A 177 -1.57 -1.86 -13.81
CA ARG A 177 -2.20 -2.54 -14.95
C ARG A 177 -1.18 -3.06 -15.96
N VAL A 178 0.11 -2.90 -15.68
CA VAL A 178 1.20 -3.25 -16.61
C VAL A 178 1.77 -4.61 -16.19
N PRO A 179 1.81 -5.62 -17.08
CA PRO A 179 2.38 -6.91 -16.75
C PRO A 179 3.89 -6.80 -16.50
N MET A 180 4.37 -7.55 -15.51
CA MET A 180 5.79 -7.77 -15.27
C MET A 180 6.45 -8.44 -16.49
N ARG A 181 7.67 -8.05 -16.82
CA ARG A 181 8.39 -8.57 -18.00
C ARG A 181 9.31 -9.71 -17.60
N GLY A 182 9.28 -10.81 -18.36
CA GLY A 182 10.16 -11.96 -18.14
C GLY A 182 9.91 -12.65 -16.80
N VAL A 183 8.65 -12.87 -16.45
CA VAL A 183 8.25 -13.57 -15.22
C VAL A 183 8.82 -14.99 -15.25
N VAL A 184 9.60 -15.31 -14.23
CA VAL A 184 10.14 -16.64 -13.97
C VAL A 184 9.77 -17.02 -12.55
N VAL A 185 8.87 -17.99 -12.42
CA VAL A 185 8.54 -18.61 -11.14
C VAL A 185 9.64 -19.62 -10.83
N VAL A 186 10.48 -19.28 -9.84
CA VAL A 186 11.65 -20.09 -9.47
C VAL A 186 11.20 -21.29 -8.64
N ASP A 187 10.32 -21.02 -7.68
CA ASP A 187 9.67 -21.99 -6.81
C ASP A 187 8.37 -21.39 -6.25
N GLU A 188 7.73 -22.11 -5.34
CA GLU A 188 6.42 -21.74 -4.78
C GLU A 188 6.45 -20.50 -3.87
N THR A 189 7.64 -19.96 -3.61
CA THR A 189 7.88 -18.82 -2.74
C THR A 189 8.63 -17.69 -3.42
N THR A 190 9.14 -17.89 -4.64
CA THR A 190 10.02 -16.94 -5.33
C THR A 190 9.65 -16.75 -6.78
N ILE A 191 9.41 -15.50 -7.18
CA ILE A 191 9.27 -15.08 -8.58
C ILE A 191 10.34 -14.05 -8.90
N THR A 192 10.93 -14.13 -10.10
CA THR A 192 11.87 -13.13 -10.60
C THR A 192 11.42 -12.59 -11.96
N GLY A 193 11.92 -11.40 -12.30
CA GLY A 193 11.72 -10.77 -13.60
C GLY A 193 11.92 -9.27 -13.49
N SER A 194 11.50 -8.51 -14.50
CA SER A 194 11.78 -7.07 -14.59
C SER A 194 10.53 -6.22 -14.44
N VAL A 195 10.66 -5.14 -13.66
CA VAL A 195 9.60 -4.12 -13.52
C VAL A 195 9.49 -3.36 -14.84
N PRO A 196 8.29 -3.16 -15.41
CA PRO A 196 8.12 -2.31 -16.59
C PRO A 196 8.33 -0.83 -16.23
N ALA A 197 8.35 0.05 -17.24
CA ALA A 197 8.30 1.49 -16.99
C ALA A 197 6.96 1.84 -16.32
N LEU A 198 7.01 2.63 -15.25
CA LEU A 198 5.87 2.97 -14.40
C LEU A 198 5.98 4.43 -13.97
N PRO A 199 4.86 5.15 -13.78
CA PRO A 199 4.89 6.49 -13.18
C PRO A 199 5.48 6.45 -11.75
N PRO A 200 6.09 7.57 -11.28
CA PRO A 200 6.55 7.70 -9.91
C PRO A 200 5.43 7.49 -8.88
N GLY A 201 5.78 6.93 -7.73
CA GLY A 201 4.87 6.69 -6.60
C GLY A 201 4.88 5.25 -6.10
N ARG A 202 3.75 4.80 -5.56
CA ARG A 202 3.58 3.47 -4.97
C ARG A 202 2.62 2.62 -5.81
N PRO A 203 3.11 1.88 -6.82
CA PRO A 203 2.25 1.06 -7.66
C PRO A 203 1.64 -0.10 -6.87
N GLU A 204 0.46 -0.54 -7.28
CA GLU A 204 -0.12 -1.80 -6.82
C GLU A 204 0.66 -2.97 -7.42
N VAL A 205 1.23 -3.84 -6.58
CA VAL A 205 1.75 -5.13 -7.00
C VAL A 205 0.65 -6.16 -6.87
N ARG A 206 0.28 -6.76 -8.00
CA ARG A 206 -0.87 -7.65 -8.11
C ARG A 206 -0.44 -9.02 -8.64
N LEU A 207 -0.70 -10.05 -7.86
CA LEU A 207 -0.50 -11.44 -8.25
C LEU A 207 -1.84 -12.05 -8.58
N VAL A 208 -1.91 -12.77 -9.69
CA VAL A 208 -3.10 -13.49 -10.13
C VAL A 208 -2.67 -14.89 -10.53
N ASN A 209 -3.30 -15.90 -9.94
CA ASN A 209 -3.28 -17.26 -10.48
C ASN A 209 -4.73 -17.70 -10.75
N ARG A 210 -4.91 -18.97 -11.08
CA ARG A 210 -6.23 -19.52 -11.42
C ARG A 210 -7.23 -19.45 -10.25
N GLU A 211 -6.76 -19.56 -9.02
CA GLU A 211 -7.60 -19.79 -7.83
C GLU A 211 -7.73 -18.54 -6.94
N ALA A 212 -6.78 -17.61 -7.00
CA ALA A 212 -6.70 -16.45 -6.12
C ALA A 212 -6.06 -15.21 -6.79
N GLU A 213 -6.32 -14.05 -6.17
CA GLU A 213 -5.70 -12.78 -6.51
C GLU A 213 -5.26 -12.07 -5.23
N VAL A 214 -4.05 -11.51 -5.25
CA VAL A 214 -3.45 -10.72 -4.15
C VAL A 214 -3.05 -9.35 -4.68
N ARG A 215 -3.31 -8.29 -3.91
CA ARG A 215 -2.95 -6.91 -4.24
C ARG A 215 -2.25 -6.24 -3.06
N ARG A 216 -1.13 -5.56 -3.31
CA ARG A 216 -0.32 -4.87 -2.31
C ARG A 216 0.29 -3.59 -2.89
N SER A 217 0.03 -2.44 -2.28
CA SER A 217 0.58 -1.15 -2.74
C SER A 217 1.70 -0.60 -1.84
N ASP A 218 2.15 -1.39 -0.86
CA ASP A 218 3.13 -0.97 0.14
C ASP A 218 4.54 -1.54 -0.11
N LEU A 219 4.71 -2.41 -1.11
CA LEU A 219 5.93 -3.20 -1.30
C LEU A 219 6.95 -2.60 -2.26
N LEU A 220 6.55 -1.66 -3.12
CA LEU A 220 7.40 -1.06 -4.13
C LEU A 220 7.22 0.47 -4.15
N VAL A 221 8.32 1.18 -4.33
CA VAL A 221 8.35 2.61 -4.62
C VAL A 221 9.04 2.82 -5.97
N VAL A 222 8.36 3.50 -6.87
CA VAL A 222 8.92 3.97 -8.14
C VAL A 222 9.34 5.42 -7.95
N PHE A 223 10.60 5.74 -8.20
CA PHE A 223 11.12 7.10 -8.09
C PHE A 223 11.45 7.65 -9.48
N ALA A 224 11.28 8.96 -9.65
CA ALA A 224 11.75 9.67 -10.85
C ALA A 224 13.26 9.89 -10.79
N THR A 225 13.92 9.87 -11.93
CA THR A 225 15.30 10.38 -12.03
C THR A 225 15.22 11.90 -11.91
N PRO A 226 15.85 12.53 -10.90
CA PRO A 226 15.76 13.98 -10.75
C PRO A 226 16.48 14.66 -11.92
N GLU A 227 15.97 15.80 -12.37
CA GLU A 227 16.64 16.66 -13.37
C GLU A 227 16.67 18.10 -12.83
N ILE A 228 17.85 18.71 -12.74
CA ILE A 228 18.03 20.06 -12.25
C ILE A 228 18.04 21.03 -13.44
N ALA A 229 17.00 21.88 -13.52
CA ALA A 229 16.94 22.94 -14.52
C ALA A 229 17.78 24.16 -14.10
N ALA A 230 17.57 24.68 -12.89
CA ALA A 230 18.24 25.88 -12.39
C ALA A 230 18.14 26.04 -10.87
N VAL A 231 19.00 26.88 -10.31
CA VAL A 231 18.93 27.34 -8.90
C VAL A 231 18.76 28.86 -8.89
N ALA A 232 17.78 29.35 -8.13
CA ALA A 232 17.41 30.75 -8.05
C ALA A 232 17.14 31.20 -6.60
N PRO A 233 17.83 32.24 -6.10
CA PRO A 233 19.08 32.79 -6.62
C PRO A 233 20.19 31.73 -6.80
N GLY A 234 20.96 31.80 -7.87
CA GLY A 234 22.08 30.88 -8.10
C GLY A 234 23.36 31.28 -7.34
N TYR A 235 23.26 32.07 -6.28
CA TYR A 235 24.41 32.64 -5.57
C TYR A 235 24.05 33.07 -4.14
N GLY A 236 25.09 33.27 -3.31
CA GLY A 236 24.92 33.74 -1.93
C GLY A 236 26.24 33.87 -1.16
N PRO A 237 26.20 34.34 0.10
CA PRO A 237 27.41 34.59 0.88
C PRO A 237 28.11 33.29 1.30
N ILE A 238 29.44 33.33 1.46
CA ILE A 238 30.27 32.21 1.96
C ILE A 238 29.84 31.69 3.34
N THR A 239 29.11 32.49 4.12
CA THR A 239 28.58 32.09 5.44
C THR A 239 27.41 31.12 5.33
N GLY A 240 26.83 30.93 4.14
CA GLY A 240 25.61 30.15 3.94
C GLY A 240 24.36 30.82 4.49
N GLY A 241 23.27 30.05 4.57
CA GLY A 241 21.97 30.46 5.11
C GLY A 241 21.08 31.22 4.12
N ALA A 242 21.58 31.53 2.92
CA ALA A 242 20.75 32.11 1.87
C ALA A 242 19.76 31.07 1.36
N ARG A 243 18.47 31.44 1.34
CA ARG A 243 17.39 30.59 0.84
C ARG A 243 17.39 30.60 -0.68
N GLN A 244 17.48 29.41 -1.26
CA GLN A 244 17.48 29.17 -2.69
C GLN A 244 16.30 28.26 -3.07
N GLU A 245 15.90 28.39 -4.32
CA GLU A 245 14.92 27.52 -4.95
C GLU A 245 15.59 26.78 -6.10
N LEU A 246 15.59 25.46 -6.01
CA LEU A 246 15.95 24.55 -7.08
C LEU A 246 14.70 24.27 -7.92
N SER A 247 14.84 24.35 -9.24
CA SER A 247 13.79 24.00 -10.20
C SER A 247 14.23 22.85 -11.09
N GLY A 248 13.27 22.03 -11.53
CA GLY A 248 13.61 20.78 -12.19
C GLY A 248 12.43 19.88 -12.52
N GLN A 249 12.69 18.58 -12.64
CA GLN A 249 11.70 17.50 -12.72
C GLN A 249 12.06 16.37 -11.74
N GLY A 250 11.07 15.57 -11.34
CA GLY A 250 11.30 14.39 -10.50
C GLY A 250 11.79 14.72 -9.09
N LEU A 251 11.49 15.92 -8.59
CA LEU A 251 12.01 16.40 -7.32
C LEU A 251 11.15 16.01 -6.11
N THR A 252 9.96 15.44 -6.32
CA THR A 252 9.01 15.07 -5.24
C THR A 252 9.65 14.18 -4.16
N ASP A 253 10.55 13.28 -4.56
CA ASP A 253 11.21 12.33 -3.66
C ASP A 253 12.68 12.71 -3.38
N ALA A 254 13.09 13.96 -3.63
CA ALA A 254 14.43 14.43 -3.35
C ALA A 254 14.78 14.22 -1.86
N THR A 255 15.74 13.35 -1.60
CA THR A 255 16.21 12.99 -0.25
C THR A 255 17.33 13.89 0.24
N ARG A 256 18.05 14.51 -0.70
CA ARG A 256 19.21 15.36 -0.39
C ARG A 256 19.44 16.37 -1.52
N VAL A 257 19.73 17.61 -1.13
CA VAL A 257 20.39 18.58 -2.00
C VAL A 257 21.76 18.87 -1.39
N ALA A 258 22.80 18.88 -2.21
CA ALA A 258 24.14 19.25 -1.80
C ALA A 258 24.69 20.35 -2.70
N VAL A 259 25.47 21.26 -2.13
CA VAL A 259 26.17 22.33 -2.86
C VAL A 259 27.65 22.22 -2.52
N GLY A 260 28.51 22.12 -3.53
CA GLY A 260 29.97 21.96 -3.32
C GLY A 260 30.32 20.71 -2.50
N GLY A 261 29.49 19.67 -2.58
CA GLY A 261 29.61 18.43 -1.80
C GLY A 261 29.10 18.52 -0.35
N VAL A 262 28.65 19.68 0.11
CA VAL A 262 28.09 19.88 1.46
C VAL A 262 26.56 19.79 1.40
N THR A 263 25.96 18.99 2.28
CA THR A 263 24.49 18.85 2.36
C THR A 263 23.86 20.18 2.76
N ALA A 264 22.89 20.64 1.96
CA ALA A 264 22.10 21.82 2.25
C ALA A 264 21.13 21.58 3.41
N ALA A 265 20.83 22.64 4.15
CA ALA A 265 19.84 22.61 5.24
C ALA A 265 18.48 23.10 4.74
N GLY A 266 17.46 23.01 5.59
CA GLY A 266 16.16 23.63 5.32
C GLY A 266 15.46 23.10 4.07
N LEU A 267 15.64 21.80 3.74
CA LEU A 267 14.89 21.16 2.66
C LEU A 267 13.41 21.22 2.98
N GLU A 268 12.71 22.08 2.25
CA GLU A 268 11.26 22.19 2.30
C GLU A 268 10.72 21.59 1.00
N PRO A 269 9.83 20.58 1.07
CA PRO A 269 9.22 20.03 -0.12
C PRO A 269 8.34 21.11 -0.76
N PHE A 270 8.68 21.46 -1.99
CA PHE A 270 7.74 22.03 -2.95
C PHE A 270 7.45 20.94 -4.00
N SER A 271 6.60 21.24 -4.96
CA SER A 271 6.06 20.28 -5.95
C SER A 271 7.14 19.50 -6.71
N ASP A 272 6.71 18.60 -7.61
CA ASP A 272 7.61 17.78 -8.43
C ASP A 272 8.68 18.55 -9.23
N ASP A 273 8.47 19.86 -9.42
CA ASP A 273 9.31 20.75 -10.19
C ASP A 273 10.10 21.76 -9.35
N ARG A 274 9.97 21.78 -8.01
CA ARG A 274 10.63 22.77 -7.13
C ARG A 274 11.06 22.20 -5.78
N VAL A 275 12.24 22.58 -5.30
CA VAL A 275 12.71 22.29 -3.93
C VAL A 275 13.37 23.54 -3.33
N GLY A 276 12.93 23.93 -2.15
CA GLY A 276 13.56 25.01 -1.38
C GLY A 276 14.69 24.47 -0.51
N PHE A 277 15.80 25.19 -0.42
CA PHE A 277 16.91 24.82 0.47
C PHE A 277 17.67 26.06 0.98
N GLU A 278 18.40 25.91 2.07
CA GLU A 278 19.37 26.90 2.55
C GLU A 278 20.78 26.49 2.13
N ALA A 279 21.46 27.37 1.40
CA ALA A 279 22.82 27.12 0.95
C ALA A 279 23.76 26.93 2.16
N PRO A 280 24.61 25.89 2.17
CA PRO A 280 25.58 25.70 3.24
C PRO A 280 26.66 26.78 3.22
N ALA A 281 27.47 26.85 4.29
CA ALA A 281 28.70 27.63 4.28
C ALA A 281 29.71 27.00 3.32
N LEU A 282 30.30 27.81 2.44
CA LEU A 282 31.11 27.36 1.32
C LEU A 282 32.36 28.23 1.16
N ALA A 283 33.39 27.69 0.53
CA ALA A 283 34.50 28.50 0.04
C ALA A 283 34.03 29.41 -1.11
N GLU A 284 34.71 30.52 -1.34
CA GLU A 284 34.37 31.43 -2.44
C GLU A 284 34.55 30.75 -3.82
N GLY A 285 33.66 31.07 -4.77
CA GLY A 285 33.69 30.58 -6.14
C GLY A 285 32.46 29.76 -6.52
N ALA A 286 32.51 29.16 -7.71
CA ALA A 286 31.46 28.33 -8.26
C ALA A 286 31.47 26.91 -7.67
N HIS A 287 30.27 26.39 -7.40
CA HIS A 287 30.03 25.08 -6.82
C HIS A 287 28.95 24.34 -7.59
N ASP A 288 29.14 23.04 -7.72
CA ASP A 288 28.14 22.14 -8.28
C ASP A 288 26.98 21.97 -7.30
N VAL A 289 25.78 21.85 -7.85
CA VAL A 289 24.56 21.54 -7.10
C VAL A 289 24.13 20.14 -7.47
N VAL A 290 23.95 19.27 -6.48
CA VAL A 290 23.57 17.87 -6.67
C VAL A 290 22.24 17.63 -5.98
N VAL A 291 21.33 16.95 -6.66
CA VAL A 291 20.08 16.44 -6.09
C VAL A 291 20.13 14.92 -6.11
N GLU A 292 19.82 14.29 -4.98
CA GLU A 292 19.72 12.84 -4.86
C GLU A 292 18.28 12.45 -4.52
N ASN A 293 17.73 11.49 -5.27
CA ASN A 293 16.45 10.83 -5.05
C ASN A 293 16.68 9.32 -4.89
N GLY A 294 16.95 8.89 -3.65
CA GLY A 294 17.36 7.50 -3.39
C GLY A 294 18.70 7.19 -4.05
N ASP A 295 18.70 6.32 -5.05
CA ASP A 295 19.90 5.91 -5.80
C ASP A 295 20.12 6.72 -7.09
N ALA A 296 19.14 7.52 -7.52
CA ALA A 296 19.29 8.42 -8.66
C ALA A 296 19.78 9.81 -8.21
N GLN A 297 20.55 10.45 -9.07
CA GLN A 297 21.06 11.79 -8.85
C GLN A 297 21.18 12.56 -10.15
N ASP A 298 21.15 13.88 -10.04
CA ASP A 298 21.58 14.78 -11.10
C ASP A 298 22.46 15.89 -10.52
N THR A 299 23.30 16.45 -11.38
CA THR A 299 24.29 17.46 -11.02
C THR A 299 24.16 18.63 -11.97
N LEU A 300 23.94 19.83 -11.43
CA LEU A 300 24.04 21.10 -12.12
C LEU A 300 25.44 21.69 -11.88
N PRO A 301 26.36 21.60 -12.86
CA PRO A 301 27.74 22.04 -12.67
C PRO A 301 27.80 23.56 -12.57
N GLY A 302 28.51 24.08 -11.56
CA GLY A 302 28.60 25.52 -11.27
C GLY A 302 27.24 26.20 -11.03
N GLY A 303 26.23 25.44 -10.59
CA GLY A 303 24.87 25.94 -10.38
C GLY A 303 24.74 26.96 -9.24
N TYR A 304 25.73 27.06 -8.36
CA TYR A 304 25.75 27.98 -7.25
C TYR A 304 27.09 28.72 -7.11
N ILE A 305 27.06 30.03 -6.86
CA ILE A 305 28.27 30.83 -6.66
C ILE A 305 28.30 31.44 -5.25
N ALA A 306 29.32 31.09 -4.47
CA ALA A 306 29.54 31.68 -3.15
C ALA A 306 30.47 32.90 -3.24
N TYR A 307 30.10 34.01 -2.60
CA TYR A 307 30.91 35.25 -2.58
C TYR A 307 31.20 35.71 -1.14
N ASP A 308 32.34 36.34 -0.90
CA ASP A 308 32.59 37.02 0.38
C ASP A 308 31.97 38.43 0.37
N PRO A 309 30.91 38.70 1.16
CA PRO A 309 30.29 40.03 1.20
C PRO A 309 31.20 41.11 1.82
N ASN A 310 32.28 40.73 2.50
CA ASN A 310 33.20 41.67 3.17
C ASN A 310 34.45 41.97 2.34
N ASP A 311 34.73 41.17 1.30
CA ASP A 311 35.83 41.42 0.37
C ASP A 311 35.33 42.32 -0.78
N ASN A 312 35.90 43.52 -0.89
CA ASN A 312 35.59 44.49 -1.94
C ASN A 312 36.66 44.55 -3.04
N THR A 313 37.61 43.62 -3.06
CA THR A 313 38.61 43.54 -4.14
C THR A 313 37.90 43.11 -5.42
N LEU A 314 38.08 43.86 -6.52
CA LEU A 314 37.41 43.56 -7.77
C LEU A 314 37.78 42.15 -8.27
N ALA A 315 36.79 41.27 -8.39
CA ALA A 315 36.97 39.93 -8.94
C ALA A 315 35.67 39.40 -9.53
N LEU A 316 35.80 38.60 -10.60
CA LEU A 316 34.73 37.83 -11.20
C LEU A 316 34.77 36.41 -10.64
N LEU A 317 33.65 35.92 -10.12
CA LEU A 317 33.54 34.57 -9.55
C LEU A 317 32.81 33.60 -10.49
N GLY A 318 31.91 34.12 -11.32
CA GLY A 318 31.22 33.36 -12.36
C GLY A 318 29.92 34.02 -12.80
N ALA A 319 29.08 33.27 -13.49
CA ALA A 319 27.72 33.68 -13.85
C ALA A 319 26.73 32.55 -13.61
N THR A 320 25.50 32.90 -13.23
CA THR A 320 24.39 31.97 -13.01
C THR A 320 23.11 32.47 -13.69
N PRO A 321 22.45 31.64 -14.53
CA PRO A 321 22.96 30.39 -15.09
C PRO A 321 24.30 30.57 -15.83
N ASN A 322 25.09 29.51 -15.98
CA ASN A 322 26.37 29.55 -16.71
C ASN A 322 26.20 29.24 -18.22
N ARG A 323 25.01 29.47 -18.77
CA ARG A 323 24.64 29.18 -20.15
C ARG A 323 23.59 30.17 -20.64
N ALA A 324 23.61 30.47 -21.93
CA ALA A 324 22.64 31.32 -22.60
C ALA A 324 22.52 30.94 -24.09
N SER A 325 21.42 31.36 -24.70
CA SER A 325 21.11 31.22 -26.12
C SER A 325 21.98 32.13 -26.97
N THR A 326 22.40 31.63 -28.14
CA THR A 326 23.12 32.43 -29.15
C THR A 326 22.24 33.48 -29.84
N GLU A 327 20.91 33.38 -29.69
CA GLU A 327 19.95 34.39 -30.16
C GLU A 327 19.98 35.66 -29.29
N GLY A 328 20.57 35.58 -28.09
CA GLY A 328 20.56 36.65 -27.08
C GLY A 328 19.19 36.80 -26.40
N GLY A 329 19.11 37.73 -25.46
CA GLY A 329 17.88 38.04 -24.70
C GLY A 329 17.75 37.32 -23.36
N ASP A 330 18.56 36.30 -23.10
CA ASP A 330 18.58 35.62 -21.81
C ASP A 330 19.15 36.52 -20.70
N GLU A 331 18.56 36.43 -19.51
CA GLU A 331 19.10 37.08 -18.32
C GLU A 331 20.13 36.20 -17.61
N LEU A 332 21.30 36.75 -17.33
CA LEU A 332 22.34 36.13 -16.51
C LEU A 332 22.65 37.01 -15.31
N VAL A 333 22.98 36.36 -14.19
CA VAL A 333 23.54 37.05 -13.03
C VAL A 333 25.04 36.81 -13.00
N VAL A 334 25.81 37.86 -13.29
CA VAL A 334 27.27 37.84 -13.13
C VAL A 334 27.61 38.10 -11.67
N VAL A 335 28.27 37.15 -11.03
CA VAL A 335 28.56 37.15 -9.60
C VAL A 335 30.03 37.45 -9.38
N GLY A 336 30.31 38.30 -8.41
CA GLY A 336 31.66 38.71 -8.08
C GLY A 336 31.73 39.58 -6.83
N ARG A 337 32.72 40.46 -6.81
CA ARG A 337 32.93 41.42 -5.73
C ARG A 337 33.56 42.70 -6.25
N GLY A 338 33.39 43.79 -5.50
CA GLY A 338 33.97 45.09 -5.83
C GLY A 338 33.32 45.80 -7.02
N PHE A 339 32.12 45.40 -7.44
CA PHE A 339 31.43 46.05 -8.56
C PHE A 339 31.00 47.47 -8.19
N GLY A 340 31.38 48.44 -9.03
CA GLY A 340 30.93 49.82 -8.94
C GLY A 340 29.56 50.03 -9.59
N VAL A 341 28.90 51.14 -9.23
CA VAL A 341 27.57 51.51 -9.76
C VAL A 341 27.57 51.83 -11.27
N ASP A 342 28.74 51.99 -11.86
CA ASP A 342 28.98 52.27 -13.27
C ASP A 342 29.56 51.06 -14.04
N ALA A 343 29.52 49.87 -13.43
CA ALA A 343 30.03 48.65 -14.03
C ALA A 343 29.40 48.38 -15.40
N GLN A 344 30.26 48.08 -16.37
CA GLN A 344 29.88 47.65 -17.72
C GLN A 344 30.28 46.20 -17.89
N VAL A 345 29.45 45.44 -18.62
CA VAL A 345 29.69 44.02 -18.88
C VAL A 345 29.78 43.79 -20.38
N ALA A 346 30.77 42.99 -20.79
CA ALA A 346 30.86 42.44 -22.14
C ALA A 346 30.86 40.91 -22.09
N VAL A 347 30.21 40.28 -23.05
CA VAL A 347 30.19 38.83 -23.23
C VAL A 347 30.74 38.55 -24.62
N GLY A 348 31.84 37.80 -24.71
CA GLY A 348 32.53 37.52 -25.98
C GLY A 348 32.98 38.79 -26.71
N GLY A 349 33.35 39.83 -25.95
CA GLY A 349 33.71 41.15 -26.49
C GLY A 349 32.53 42.02 -26.94
N VAL A 350 31.29 41.54 -26.86
CA VAL A 350 30.08 42.31 -27.19
C VAL A 350 29.48 42.87 -25.91
N ARG A 351 29.18 44.18 -25.88
CA ARG A 351 28.55 44.81 -24.71
C ARG A 351 27.18 44.20 -24.41
N ALA A 352 27.01 43.72 -23.18
CA ALA A 352 25.75 43.26 -22.66
C ALA A 352 24.94 44.44 -22.07
N THR A 353 23.62 44.26 -21.98
CA THR A 353 22.76 45.27 -21.31
C THR A 353 22.72 44.97 -19.82
N VAL A 354 23.16 45.90 -18.98
CA VAL A 354 23.09 45.74 -17.52
C VAL A 354 21.72 46.20 -17.02
N VAL A 355 20.97 45.28 -16.41
CA VAL A 355 19.62 45.48 -15.88
C VAL A 355 19.66 45.99 -14.44
N SER A 356 20.54 45.42 -13.61
CA SER A 356 20.74 45.86 -12.23
C SER A 356 22.15 45.60 -11.74
N ILE A 357 22.58 46.40 -10.76
CA ILE A 357 23.93 46.37 -10.21
C ILE A 357 23.85 46.36 -8.69
N THR A 358 24.59 45.43 -8.09
CA THR A 358 24.94 45.41 -6.67
C THR A 358 26.45 45.24 -6.53
N ALA A 359 26.98 45.35 -5.32
CA ALA A 359 28.42 45.15 -5.08
C ALA A 359 28.91 43.73 -5.44
N ASN A 360 28.00 42.73 -5.48
CA ASN A 360 28.35 41.31 -5.64
C ASN A 360 27.66 40.62 -6.83
N ALA A 361 26.71 41.28 -7.49
CA ALA A 361 25.94 40.71 -8.58
C ALA A 361 25.51 41.78 -9.60
N LEU A 362 25.64 41.46 -10.88
CA LEU A 362 25.16 42.25 -12.02
C LEU A 362 24.15 41.40 -12.79
N VAL A 363 22.91 41.85 -12.90
CA VAL A 363 21.94 41.20 -13.81
C VAL A 363 22.15 41.78 -15.20
N ILE A 364 22.41 40.93 -16.19
CA ILE A 364 22.65 41.33 -17.58
C ILE A 364 21.70 40.61 -18.53
N VAL A 365 21.41 41.24 -19.67
CA VAL A 365 20.81 40.58 -20.84
C VAL A 365 21.91 40.26 -21.84
N VAL A 366 22.00 38.99 -22.21
CA VAL A 366 23.03 38.46 -23.11
C VAL A 366 22.80 38.99 -24.54
N PRO A 367 23.84 39.52 -25.21
CA PRO A 367 23.73 40.00 -26.58
C PRO A 367 23.56 38.85 -27.58
N ALA A 368 22.93 39.14 -28.72
CA ALA A 368 22.78 38.18 -29.82
C ALA A 368 24.09 37.96 -30.59
N GLY A 369 24.22 36.81 -31.25
CA GLY A 369 25.31 36.54 -32.20
C GLY A 369 26.62 36.08 -31.53
N LEU A 370 26.54 35.57 -30.31
CA LEU A 370 27.68 34.96 -29.62
C LEU A 370 28.02 33.59 -30.21
N PRO A 371 29.30 33.17 -30.18
CA PRO A 371 29.71 31.85 -30.61
C PRO A 371 29.14 30.75 -29.69
N VAL A 372 28.92 29.56 -30.24
CA VAL A 372 28.61 28.37 -29.43
C VAL A 372 29.88 27.91 -28.71
N GLY A 373 29.78 27.70 -27.39
CA GLY A 373 30.87 27.21 -26.57
C GLY A 373 31.26 28.19 -25.44
N PRO A 374 32.39 27.92 -24.76
CA PRO A 374 32.89 28.80 -23.72
C PRO A 374 33.11 30.22 -24.26
N THR A 375 32.54 31.21 -23.58
CA THR A 375 32.60 32.62 -23.96
C THR A 375 32.97 33.44 -22.75
N ASP A 376 33.99 34.30 -22.88
CA ASP A 376 34.48 35.12 -21.79
C ASP A 376 33.47 36.20 -21.38
N VAL A 377 33.40 36.48 -20.09
CA VAL A 377 32.65 37.60 -19.51
C VAL A 377 33.67 38.56 -18.93
N GLU A 378 33.61 39.81 -19.35
CA GLU A 378 34.48 40.88 -18.88
C GLU A 378 33.64 41.92 -18.13
N VAL A 379 34.13 42.37 -16.97
CA VAL A 379 33.52 43.45 -16.20
C VAL A 379 34.49 44.62 -16.12
N ILE A 380 34.03 45.80 -16.52
CA ILE A 380 34.79 47.06 -16.45
C ILE A 380 34.13 47.96 -15.41
N THR A 381 34.85 48.30 -14.35
CA THR A 381 34.37 49.20 -13.29
C THR A 381 35.53 49.98 -12.70
N ASN A 382 35.34 51.25 -12.34
CA ASN A 382 36.39 52.08 -11.72
C ASN A 382 37.73 52.11 -12.50
N ALA A 383 37.68 52.07 -13.83
CA ALA A 383 38.85 51.96 -14.72
C ALA A 383 39.72 50.69 -14.54
N GLN A 384 39.15 49.65 -13.93
CA GLN A 384 39.72 48.30 -13.84
C GLN A 384 38.88 47.32 -14.68
N THR A 385 39.53 46.27 -15.17
CA THR A 385 38.91 45.19 -15.96
C THR A 385 39.24 43.87 -15.29
N VAL A 386 38.23 43.02 -15.11
CA VAL A 386 38.36 41.64 -14.62
C VAL A 386 37.57 40.67 -15.46
#